data_AF-A0A2M9P6Z6-F1
#
_entry.id   AF-A0A2M9P6Z6-F1
#
_cell.length_a   1.000
_cell.length_b   1.000
_cell.length_c   1.000
_cell.angle_alpha   90.00
_cell.angle_beta   90.00
_cell.angle_gamma   90.00
#
_symmetry.space_group_name_H-M   'P 1'
#
loop_
_entity.id
_entity.type
_entity.pdbx_description
1 polymer ?
#
loop_
_entity_poly.entity_id
_entity_poly.type
_entity_poly.pdbx_seq_one_letter_code
_entity_poly.pdbx_strand_id
1 'polypeptide(L)'
;DYAHLAVAMCRALNIPARYASGYLGDIGIAPLPDPMDFCAWFEVYLGGEWHTFDARYNTPRIGRILMVRGRDAADTAMITSFGMHALQSFNVWTVELDPNLTTRDLPWPKLAAF
;
A
#
# COMPACT_ATOMS: atom_id res chain seq x y z
N ASP A 1 0.02 11.51 1.87
CA ASP A 1 -0.72 12.65 2.46
C ASP A 1 -2.11 12.31 2.98
N TYR A 2 -3.02 11.82 2.15
CA TYR A 2 -4.39 11.45 2.58
C TYR A 2 -4.43 10.59 3.85
N ALA A 3 -3.59 9.54 3.91
CA ALA A 3 -3.47 8.70 5.10
C ALA A 3 -2.96 9.46 6.34
N HIS A 4 -2.01 10.40 6.20
CA HIS A 4 -1.57 11.22 7.34
C HIS A 4 -2.67 12.15 7.83
N LEU A 5 -3.37 12.84 6.93
CA LEU A 5 -4.45 13.74 7.30
C LEU A 5 -5.57 12.97 8.01
N ALA A 6 -5.95 11.80 7.50
CA ALA A 6 -6.96 10.95 8.12
C ALA A 6 -6.51 10.46 9.51
N VAL A 7 -5.28 9.98 9.66
CA VAL A 7 -4.70 9.59 10.95
C VAL A 7 -4.71 10.77 11.93
N ALA A 8 -4.33 11.97 11.49
CA ALA A 8 -4.32 13.17 12.32
C ALA A 8 -5.73 13.56 12.78
N MET A 9 -6.71 13.55 11.87
CA MET A 9 -8.11 13.85 12.18
C MET A 9 -8.71 12.84 13.18
N CYS A 10 -8.46 11.53 12.98
CA CYS A 10 -8.90 10.51 13.94
C CYS A 10 -8.29 10.76 15.33
N ARG A 11 -6.98 10.99 15.40
CA ARG A 11 -6.28 11.23 16.67
C ARG A 11 -6.75 12.52 17.35
N ALA A 12 -7.07 13.58 16.59
CA ALA A 12 -7.65 14.81 17.13
C ALA A 12 -9.03 14.61 17.77
N LEU A 13 -9.75 13.56 17.36
CA LEU A 13 -11.04 13.15 17.92
C LEU A 13 -10.89 12.06 19.00
N ASN A 14 -9.67 11.81 19.51
CA ASN A 14 -9.35 10.74 20.46
C ASN A 14 -9.62 9.32 19.94
N ILE A 15 -9.63 9.14 18.62
CA ILE A 15 -9.79 7.82 18.00
C ILE A 15 -8.39 7.28 17.66
N PRO A 16 -7.98 6.12 18.21
CA PRO A 16 -6.67 5.56 17.91
C PRO A 16 -6.59 5.17 16.43
N ALA A 17 -5.60 5.71 15.73
CA ALA A 17 -5.35 5.45 14.33
C ALA A 17 -3.86 5.24 14.06
N ARG A 18 -3.53 4.42 13.07
CA ARG A 18 -2.15 4.15 12.64
C ARG A 18 -2.03 4.20 11.12
N TYR A 19 -0.83 4.52 10.67
CA TYR A 19 -0.47 4.51 9.26
C TYR A 19 -0.15 3.07 8.83
N ALA A 20 -0.54 2.71 7.62
CA ALA A 20 -0.21 1.43 7.01
C ALA A 20 0.22 1.64 5.56
N SER A 21 1.19 0.85 5.12
CA SER A 21 1.69 0.88 3.75
C SER A 21 1.92 -0.52 3.23
N GLY A 22 1.74 -0.69 1.93
CA GLY A 22 1.80 -1.99 1.29
C GLY A 22 1.54 -1.93 -0.20
N TYR A 23 1.33 -3.11 -0.78
CA TYR A 23 0.89 -3.22 -2.17
C TYR A 23 -0.63 -3.05 -2.25
N LEU A 24 -1.07 -2.35 -3.29
CA LEU A 24 -2.46 -2.30 -3.71
C LEU A 24 -2.49 -2.42 -5.24
N GLY A 25 -2.73 -3.63 -5.71
CA GLY A 25 -2.89 -3.88 -7.14
C GLY A 25 -4.27 -3.46 -7.67
N ASP A 26 -4.43 -3.57 -8.98
CA ASP A 26 -5.71 -3.39 -9.67
C ASP A 26 -6.56 -4.66 -9.62
N ILE A 27 -6.75 -5.19 -8.41
CA ILE A 27 -7.52 -6.40 -8.13
C ILE A 27 -8.97 -6.00 -7.90
N GLY A 28 -9.88 -6.62 -8.65
CA GLY A 28 -11.32 -6.34 -8.57
C GLY A 28 -11.74 -4.98 -9.14
N ILE A 29 -10.88 -4.31 -9.91
CA ILE A 29 -11.20 -3.08 -10.64
C ILE A 29 -10.72 -3.17 -12.10
N ALA A 30 -11.18 -2.26 -12.95
CA ALA A 30 -10.62 -2.14 -14.30
C ALA A 30 -9.13 -1.75 -14.21
N PRO A 31 -8.25 -2.31 -15.05
CA PRO A 31 -6.83 -1.95 -15.07
C PRO A 31 -6.65 -0.44 -15.23
N LEU A 32 -5.79 0.15 -14.41
CA LEU A 32 -5.44 1.56 -14.53
C LEU A 32 -4.29 1.73 -15.53
N PRO A 33 -4.24 2.85 -16.28
CA PRO A 33 -3.17 3.12 -17.23
C PRO A 33 -1.86 3.54 -16.55
N ASP A 34 -1.91 3.92 -15.27
CA ASP A 34 -0.76 4.37 -14.50
C ASP A 34 0.11 3.18 -14.03
N PRO A 35 1.44 3.36 -13.91
CA PRO A 35 2.29 2.35 -13.29
C PRO A 35 1.82 2.01 -11.87
N MET A 36 1.95 0.74 -11.49
CA MET A 36 1.67 0.32 -10.13
C MET A 36 2.68 0.93 -9.15
N ASP A 37 2.22 1.21 -7.94
CA ASP A 37 3.03 1.80 -6.86
C ASP A 37 2.60 1.18 -5.51
N PHE A 38 3.43 1.37 -4.49
CA PHE A 38 2.99 1.20 -3.12
C PHE A 38 1.88 2.17 -2.80
N CYS A 39 0.98 1.74 -1.93
CA CYS A 39 -0.11 2.55 -1.45
C CYS A 39 -0.05 2.66 0.05
N ALA A 40 -0.36 3.87 0.53
CA ALA A 40 -0.56 4.14 1.93
C ALA A 40 -2.05 4.28 2.23
N TRP A 41 -2.48 3.66 3.32
CA TRP A 41 -3.81 3.77 3.89
C TRP A 41 -3.69 3.95 5.41
N PHE A 42 -4.82 3.91 6.11
CA PHE A 42 -4.80 3.99 7.57
C PHE A 42 -5.71 2.95 8.19
N GLU A 43 -5.42 2.63 9.44
CA GLU A 43 -6.25 1.74 10.24
C GLU A 43 -6.70 2.45 11.51
N VAL A 44 -7.94 2.21 11.91
CA VAL A 44 -8.57 2.83 13.07
C VAL A 44 -8.99 1.74 14.05
N TYR A 45 -8.69 1.91 15.33
CA TYR A 45 -9.07 0.96 16.35
C TYR A 45 -10.47 1.26 16.88
N LEU A 46 -11.43 0.41 16.54
CA LEU A 46 -12.84 0.55 16.92
C LEU A 46 -13.37 -0.80 17.39
N GLY A 47 -14.10 -0.84 18.51
CA GLY A 47 -14.75 -2.07 18.97
C GLY A 47 -13.80 -3.21 19.37
N GLY A 48 -12.54 -2.93 19.67
CA GLY A 48 -11.55 -3.96 20.04
C GLY A 48 -10.70 -4.50 18.88
N GLU A 49 -10.86 -3.95 17.68
CA GLU A 49 -10.13 -4.41 16.50
C GLU A 49 -9.69 -3.26 15.58
N TRP A 50 -8.75 -3.56 14.69
CA TRP A 50 -8.24 -2.59 13.70
C TRP A 50 -9.03 -2.69 12.39
N HIS A 51 -9.66 -1.59 12.01
CA HIS A 51 -10.44 -1.45 10.78
C HIS A 51 -9.65 -0.70 9.73
N THR A 52 -9.63 -1.19 8.49
CA THR A 52 -8.90 -0.56 7.37
C THR A 52 -9.76 0.49 6.67
N PHE A 53 -9.18 1.67 6.48
CA PHE A 53 -9.79 2.79 5.76
C PHE A 53 -8.80 3.37 4.76
N ASP A 54 -9.33 3.93 3.68
CA ASP A 54 -8.53 4.53 2.62
C ASP A 54 -9.17 5.84 2.18
N ALA A 55 -8.57 6.95 2.59
CA ALA A 55 -9.08 8.29 2.29
C ALA A 55 -8.85 8.72 0.83
N ARG A 56 -8.13 7.93 0.02
CA ARG A 56 -7.91 8.19 -1.40
C ARG A 56 -9.12 7.80 -2.25
N TYR A 57 -9.83 6.75 -1.85
CA TYR A 57 -10.91 6.17 -2.65
C TYR A 57 -12.23 6.15 -1.87
N ASN A 58 -13.31 6.58 -2.50
CA ASN A 58 -14.67 6.49 -1.93
C ASN A 58 -15.31 5.10 -2.14
N THR A 59 -14.55 4.11 -2.62
CA THR A 59 -15.01 2.75 -2.84
C THR A 59 -14.01 1.77 -2.23
N PRO A 60 -14.46 0.76 -1.46
CA PRO A 60 -13.58 -0.25 -0.90
C PRO A 60 -12.77 -0.95 -2.00
N ARG A 61 -11.45 -0.96 -1.85
CA ARG A 61 -10.54 -1.77 -2.68
C ARG A 61 -10.24 -3.10 -2.00
N ILE A 62 -10.02 -4.15 -2.77
CA ILE A 62 -9.56 -5.46 -2.28
C ILE A 62 -8.10 -5.70 -2.65
N GLY A 63 -7.51 -6.79 -2.18
CA GLY A 63 -6.15 -7.19 -2.61
C GLY A 63 -5.01 -6.38 -1.98
N ARG A 64 -5.22 -5.76 -0.81
CA ARG A 64 -4.14 -5.11 -0.07
C ARG A 64 -3.18 -6.16 0.49
N ILE A 65 -1.89 -6.01 0.19
CA ILE A 65 -0.82 -6.79 0.83
C ILE A 65 -0.09 -5.86 1.77
N LEU A 66 -0.38 -5.99 3.06
CA LEU A 66 0.23 -5.19 4.10
C LEU A 66 1.73 -5.49 4.20
N MET A 67 2.55 -4.44 4.15
CA MET A 67 3.98 -4.54 4.45
C MET A 67 4.31 -4.05 5.85
N VAL A 68 3.81 -2.86 6.21
CA VAL A 68 4.27 -2.15 7.40
C VAL A 68 3.18 -1.30 8.03
N ARG A 69 3.28 -1.11 9.35
CA ARG A 69 2.42 -0.25 10.16
C ARG A 69 3.27 0.61 11.08
N GLY A 70 2.85 1.84 11.33
CA GLY A 70 3.56 2.79 12.18
C GLY A 70 2.70 3.98 12.58
N ARG A 71 3.29 4.94 13.30
CA ARG A 71 2.56 6.15 13.70
C ARG A 71 2.29 7.05 12.49
N ASP A 72 3.24 7.14 11.57
CA ASP A 72 3.21 7.88 10.31
C ASP A 72 4.31 7.36 9.37
N ALA A 73 4.65 8.12 8.32
CA ALA A 73 5.59 7.68 7.30
C ALA A 73 7.05 7.68 7.77
N ALA A 74 7.39 8.33 8.88
CA ALA A 74 8.72 8.24 9.47
C ALA A 74 9.00 6.83 10.00
N ASP A 75 7.99 6.16 10.55
CA ASP A 75 8.11 4.76 11.01
C ASP A 75 7.99 3.75 9.85
N THR A 76 7.51 4.18 8.68
CA THR A 76 7.13 3.29 7.56
C THR A 76 7.69 3.75 6.21
N ALA A 77 8.82 4.43 6.22
CA ALA A 77 9.44 4.92 4.99
C ALA A 77 9.83 3.74 4.10
N MET A 78 9.56 3.85 2.80
CA MET A 78 9.99 2.85 1.81
C MET A 78 11.52 2.74 1.75
N ILE A 79 12.20 3.89 1.77
CA ILE A 79 13.65 4.00 1.81
C ILE A 79 14.00 5.08 2.82
N THR A 80 14.90 4.77 3.74
CA THR A 80 15.59 5.76 4.58
C THR A 80 17.03 5.85 4.10
N SER A 81 17.45 7.03 3.67
CA SER A 81 18.76 7.25 3.05
C SER A 81 19.57 8.26 3.86
N PHE A 82 20.89 8.03 3.97
CA PHE A 82 21.83 8.90 4.69
C PHE A 82 22.95 9.32 3.73
N GLY A 83 22.99 10.60 3.35
CA GLY A 83 23.89 11.11 2.31
C GLY A 83 23.23 11.21 0.93
N MET A 84 23.97 11.65 -0.10
CA MET A 84 23.40 11.87 -1.43
C MET A 84 23.08 10.55 -2.14
N HIS A 85 21.83 10.39 -2.55
CA HIS A 85 21.35 9.25 -3.31
C HIS A 85 20.45 9.74 -4.45
N ALA A 86 20.54 9.12 -5.62
CA ALA A 86 19.68 9.37 -6.76
C ALA A 86 18.96 8.08 -7.13
N LEU A 87 17.63 8.10 -7.06
CA LEU A 87 16.79 6.99 -7.50
C LEU A 87 16.88 6.88 -9.04
N GLN A 88 17.40 5.75 -9.53
CA GLN A 88 17.57 5.51 -10.98
C GLN A 88 16.35 4.82 -11.58
N SER A 89 15.80 3.83 -10.86
CA SER A 89 14.62 3.09 -11.29
C SER A 89 13.81 2.68 -10.07
N PHE A 90 12.50 2.59 -10.26
CA PHE A 90 11.56 2.18 -9.23
C PHE A 90 10.36 1.53 -9.91
N ASN A 91 10.18 0.23 -9.66
CA ASN A 91 9.13 -0.56 -10.25
C ASN A 91 8.44 -1.34 -9.14
N VAL A 92 7.12 -1.18 -9.05
CA VAL A 92 6.26 -1.95 -8.16
C VAL A 92 5.27 -2.70 -9.04
N TRP A 93 4.96 -3.94 -8.68
CA TRP A 93 3.92 -4.71 -9.35
C TRP A 93 3.22 -5.62 -8.35
N THR A 94 1.94 -5.86 -8.60
CA THR A 94 1.11 -6.79 -7.83
C THR A 94 0.14 -7.42 -8.80
N VAL A 95 0.08 -8.75 -8.84
CA VAL A 95 -0.82 -9.48 -9.74
C VAL A 95 -1.76 -10.37 -8.94
N GLU A 96 -3.00 -10.47 -9.39
CA GLU A 96 -3.90 -11.52 -8.96
C GLU A 96 -3.46 -12.83 -9.62
N LEU A 97 -3.36 -13.90 -8.83
CA LEU A 97 -3.02 -15.22 -9.32
C LEU A 97 -4.29 -16.06 -9.47
N ASP A 98 -4.42 -16.75 -10.60
CA ASP A 98 -5.38 -17.85 -10.72
C ASP A 98 -5.01 -18.92 -9.67
N PRO A 99 -5.96 -19.36 -8.82
CA PRO A 99 -5.72 -20.40 -7.82
C PRO A 99 -5.13 -21.71 -8.37
N ASN A 100 -5.28 -21.95 -9.68
CA ASN A 100 -4.80 -23.15 -10.37
C ASN A 100 -3.41 -22.96 -11.00
N LEU A 101 -2.84 -21.74 -10.99
CA LEU A 101 -1.48 -21.49 -11.46
C LEU A 101 -0.48 -21.98 -10.42
N THR A 102 0.54 -22.70 -10.88
CA THR A 102 1.70 -23.03 -10.04
C THR A 102 2.77 -21.94 -10.17
N THR A 103 3.71 -21.87 -9.23
CA THR A 103 4.81 -20.88 -9.28
C THR A 103 5.66 -20.95 -10.55
N ARG A 104 5.58 -22.04 -11.33
CA ARG A 104 6.27 -22.24 -12.62
C ARG A 104 5.55 -21.59 -13.80
N ASP A 105 4.26 -21.34 -13.65
CA ASP A 105 3.40 -20.71 -14.67
C ASP A 105 3.33 -19.19 -14.49
N LEU A 106 3.96 -18.68 -13.42
CA LEU A 106 4.11 -17.25 -13.18
C LEU A 106 4.93 -16.64 -14.32
N PRO A 107 4.54 -15.49 -14.89
CA PRO A 107 5.21 -14.90 -16.06
C PRO A 107 6.67 -14.41 -15.82
N TRP A 108 7.32 -14.78 -14.71
CA TRP A 108 8.64 -14.25 -14.33
C TRP A 108 9.71 -15.14 -15.01
N PRO A 109 10.59 -14.62 -15.92
CA PRO A 109 11.10 -13.25 -16.04
C PRO A 109 10.99 -12.69 -17.48
N LYS A 110 9.91 -11.99 -17.81
CA LYS A 110 9.83 -11.15 -19.03
C LYS A 110 9.67 -9.65 -18.78
N LEU A 111 9.57 -9.25 -17.51
CA LEU A 111 9.60 -7.84 -17.08
C LEU A 111 10.99 -7.39 -16.61
N ALA A 112 11.99 -8.27 -16.67
CA ALA A 112 13.40 -7.99 -16.35
C ALA A 112 14.20 -7.48 -17.57
N ALA A 113 13.54 -6.76 -18.49
CA ALA A 113 14.21 -6.01 -19.54
C ALA A 113 14.19 -4.52 -19.17
N PHE A 114 14.92 -4.18 -18.11
CA PHE A 114 15.32 -2.81 -17.78
C PHE A 114 16.79 -2.83 -17.35
#